data_AF-A0AAN5WZ48-F1
#
_entry.id   AF-A0AAN5WZ48-F1
#
_cell.length_a   1.000
_cell.length_b   1.000
_cell.length_c   1.000
_cell.angle_alpha   90.00
_cell.angle_beta   90.00
_cell.angle_gamma   90.00
#
_symmetry.space_group_name_H-M   'P 1'
#
loop_
_entity.id
_entity.type
_entity.pdbx_description
1 polymer ?
#
loop_
_entity_poly.entity_id
_entity_poly.type
_entity_poly.pdbx_seq_one_letter_code
_entity_poly.pdbx_strand_id
1 'polypeptide(L)'
;MDIDAYMRHQKAMDEKVYIEDGFVIFKLEETEYEIPLSRLSSQQRLLGWIFHLTEKSWVDIEILRHFMKIVSEHFDYPLYE
;
A
#
# COMPACT_ATOMS: atom_id res chain seq x y z
N MET A 1 15.04 19.05 -7.98
CA MET A 1 14.62 17.89 -7.18
C MET A 1 15.84 17.04 -6.93
N ASP A 2 16.12 16.69 -5.67
CA ASP A 2 17.15 15.73 -5.33
C ASP A 2 16.61 14.33 -5.66
N ILE A 3 17.05 13.79 -6.81
CA ILE A 3 16.62 12.50 -7.33
C ILE A 3 17.03 11.37 -6.37
N ASP A 4 18.18 11.51 -5.71
CA ASP A 4 18.69 10.48 -4.81
C ASP A 4 17.85 10.41 -3.53
N ALA A 5 17.42 11.55 -3.00
CA ALA A 5 16.49 11.58 -1.87
C ALA A 5 15.14 10.92 -2.20
N TYR A 6 14.62 11.17 -3.41
CA TYR A 6 13.40 10.55 -3.89
C TYR A 6 13.55 9.02 -4.02
N MET A 7 14.64 8.54 -4.64
CA MET A 7 14.90 7.11 -4.79
C MET A 7 15.05 6.40 -3.44
N ARG A 8 15.74 7.01 -2.47
CA ARG A 8 15.86 6.45 -1.12
C ARG A 8 14.51 6.32 -0.43
N HIS A 9 13.67 7.35 -0.55
CA HIS A 9 12.33 7.34 0.02
C HIS A 9 11.44 6.27 -0.62
N GLN A 10 11.44 6.18 -1.96
CA GLN A 10 10.67 5.16 -2.67
C GLN A 10 11.10 3.75 -2.26
N LYS A 11 12.41 3.47 -2.22
CA LYS A 11 12.93 2.18 -1.78
C LYS A 11 12.50 1.82 -0.35
N ALA A 12 12.53 2.78 0.57
CA ALA A 12 12.07 2.57 1.94
C ALA A 12 10.57 2.25 2.01
N MET A 13 9.76 2.77 1.09
CA MET A 13 8.34 2.41 0.99
C MET A 13 8.13 1.02 0.40
N ASP A 14 8.87 0.68 -0.66
CA ASP A 14 8.82 -0.65 -1.29
C ASP A 14 9.20 -1.76 -0.29
N GLU A 15 10.10 -1.47 0.67
CA GLU A 15 10.47 -2.40 1.74
C GLU A 15 9.40 -2.52 2.85
N LYS A 16 8.55 -1.49 3.03
CA LYS A 16 7.50 -1.45 4.05
C LYS A 16 6.18 -2.02 3.56
N VAL A 17 5.82 -1.81 2.30
CA VAL A 17 4.55 -2.24 1.75
C VAL A 17 4.77 -2.81 0.36
N TYR A 18 4.49 -4.10 0.18
CA TYR A 18 4.75 -4.81 -1.08
C TYR A 18 3.70 -5.89 -1.32
N ILE A 19 3.70 -6.44 -2.54
CA ILE A 19 2.83 -7.56 -2.91
C ILE A 19 3.67 -8.84 -2.98
N GLU A 20 3.26 -9.87 -2.25
CA GLU A 20 3.88 -11.19 -2.25
C GLU A 20 2.81 -12.27 -2.09
N ASP A 21 2.93 -13.36 -2.85
CA ASP A 21 2.09 -14.57 -2.75
C ASP A 21 0.57 -14.36 -2.68
N GLY A 22 0.05 -13.33 -3.36
CA GLY A 22 -1.38 -13.05 -3.40
C GLY A 22 -1.88 -12.15 -2.26
N PHE A 23 -0.97 -11.53 -1.53
CA PHE A 23 -1.24 -10.61 -0.42
C PHE A 23 -0.54 -9.27 -0.64
N VAL A 24 -1.11 -8.22 -0.08
CA VAL A 24 -0.37 -7.01 0.25
C VAL A 24 0.18 -7.18 1.66
N ILE A 25 1.49 -7.07 1.80
CA ILE A 25 2.23 -7.19 3.05
C ILE A 25 2.59 -5.80 3.54
N PHE A 26 2.23 -5.48 4.78
CA PHE A 26 2.74 -4.33 5.51
C PHE A 26 3.74 -4.82 6.54
N LYS A 27 5.01 -4.49 6.34
CA LYS A 27 6.10 -4.84 7.24
C LYS A 27 6.16 -3.83 8.38
N LEU A 28 5.82 -4.31 9.58
CA LEU A 28 5.92 -3.55 10.83
C LEU A 28 7.17 -3.98 11.59
N GLU A 29 7.50 -3.29 12.69
CA GLU A 29 8.75 -3.55 13.43
C GLU A 29 8.87 -4.99 13.95
N GLU A 30 7.77 -5.57 14.45
CA GLU A 30 7.76 -6.88 15.10
C GLU A 30 6.88 -7.92 14.40
N THR A 31 6.11 -7.52 13.39
CA THR A 31 5.12 -8.39 12.74
C THR A 31 4.81 -7.92 11.33
N GLU A 32 4.09 -8.74 10.59
CA GLU A 32 3.50 -8.37 9.32
C GLU A 32 1.98 -8.24 9.46
N TYR A 33 1.40 -7.33 8.67
CA TYR A 33 -0.03 -7.23 8.47
C TYR A 33 -0.35 -7.54 7.02
N GLU A 34 -1.20 -8.53 6.79
CA GLU A 34 -1.45 -9.07 5.46
C GLU A 34 -2.89 -8.76 5.01
N ILE A 35 -3.04 -8.32 3.77
CA ILE A 35 -4.34 -8.18 3.11
C ILE A 35 -4.37 -9.08 1.87
N PRO A 36 -5.22 -10.12 1.83
CA PRO A 36 -5.38 -10.92 0.62
C PRO A 36 -5.84 -10.05 -0.56
N LEU A 37 -5.22 -10.17 -1.73
CA LEU A 37 -5.60 -9.45 -2.95
C LEU A 37 -7.06 -9.73 -3.35
N SER A 38 -7.58 -10.92 -3.05
CA SER A 38 -9.01 -11.26 -3.24
C SER A 38 -9.98 -10.35 -2.46
N ARG A 39 -9.49 -9.70 -1.39
CA ARG A 39 -10.25 -8.69 -0.63
C ARG A 39 -10.13 -7.29 -1.21
N LEU A 40 -9.33 -7.08 -2.25
CA LEU A 40 -9.09 -5.81 -2.93
C LEU A 40 -9.56 -5.82 -4.40
N SER A 41 -10.18 -6.91 -4.83
CA SER A 41 -10.59 -7.19 -6.22
C SER A 41 -11.76 -6.33 -6.76
N SER A 42 -12.15 -5.28 -6.06
CA SER A 42 -13.00 -4.21 -6.62
C SER A 42 -12.65 -2.86 -6.00
N GLN A 43 -12.92 -1.77 -6.72
CA GLN A 43 -12.70 -0.41 -6.22
C GLN A 43 -13.44 -0.14 -4.90
N GLN A 44 -14.68 -0.63 -4.74
CA GLN A 44 -15.44 -0.46 -3.50
C GLN A 44 -14.79 -1.18 -2.32
N ARG A 45 -14.24 -2.38 -2.56
CA ARG A 45 -13.51 -3.12 -1.53
C ARG A 45 -12.19 -2.42 -1.17
N LEU A 46 -11.45 -1.94 -2.17
CA LEU A 46 -10.26 -1.12 -1.95
C LEU A 46 -10.57 0.11 -1.10
N LEU A 47 -11.62 0.88 -1.42
CA LEU A 47 -12.04 2.02 -0.62
C LEU A 47 -12.37 1.63 0.83
N GLY A 48 -13.10 0.53 1.03
CA GLY A 48 -13.38 0.01 2.37
C GLY A 48 -12.10 -0.30 3.16
N TRP A 49 -11.11 -0.90 2.51
CA TRP A 49 -9.81 -1.17 3.11
C TRP A 49 -8.99 0.09 3.39
N ILE A 50 -9.04 1.09 2.50
CA ILE A 50 -8.42 2.40 2.74
C ILE A 50 -8.98 3.01 4.03
N PHE A 51 -10.30 3.07 4.20
CA PHE A 51 -10.90 3.57 5.43
C PHE A 51 -10.49 2.73 6.65
N HIS A 52 -10.51 1.39 6.54
CA HIS A 52 -10.07 0.53 7.63
C HIS A 52 -8.60 0.77 8.03
N LEU A 53 -7.73 1.04 7.05
CA LEU A 53 -6.32 1.34 7.29
C LEU A 53 -6.13 2.70 7.97
N THR A 54 -6.97 3.70 7.68
CA THR A 54 -6.90 5.00 8.38
C THR A 54 -7.19 4.90 9.88
N GLU A 55 -7.81 3.82 10.34
CA GLU A 55 -8.06 3.56 11.78
C GLU A 55 -6.85 2.94 12.49
N LYS A 56 -5.82 2.52 11.74
CA LYS A 56 -4.64 1.86 12.32
C LYS A 56 -3.60 2.88 12.75
N SER A 57 -3.10 2.75 13.97
CA SER A 57 -2.10 3.67 14.54
C SER A 57 -0.75 3.67 13.82
N TRP A 58 -0.44 2.61 13.07
CA TRP A 58 0.80 2.46 12.31
C TRP A 58 0.69 2.92 10.85
N VAL A 59 -0.49 3.32 10.38
CA VAL A 59 -0.69 3.84 9.02
C VAL A 59 -0.55 5.35 9.04
N ASP A 60 0.44 5.85 8.30
CA ASP A 60 0.52 7.26 7.92
C ASP A 60 0.08 7.47 6.46
N ILE A 61 0.08 8.73 6.04
CA ILE A 61 -0.33 9.10 4.69
C ILE A 61 0.60 8.56 3.60
N GLU A 62 1.88 8.33 3.90
CA GLU A 62 2.86 7.82 2.93
C GLU A 62 2.64 6.33 2.70
N ILE A 63 2.45 5.56 3.77
CA ILE A 63 2.04 4.16 3.74
C ILE A 63 0.73 4.01 2.95
N LEU A 64 -0.27 4.85 3.25
CA LEU A 64 -1.57 4.75 2.58
C LEU A 64 -1.47 5.08 1.08
N ARG A 65 -0.72 6.13 0.71
CA ARG A 65 -0.49 6.47 -0.71
C ARG A 65 0.26 5.36 -1.43
N HIS A 66 1.28 4.78 -0.80
CA HIS A 66 2.05 3.69 -1.39
C HIS A 66 1.18 2.44 -1.59
N PHE A 67 0.39 2.07 -0.57
CA PHE A 67 -0.61 1.01 -0.66
C PHE A 67 -1.58 1.23 -1.84
N MET A 68 -2.17 2.43 -1.93
CA MET A 68 -3.09 2.76 -3.02
C MET A 68 -2.42 2.64 -4.39
N LYS A 69 -1.16 3.09 -4.51
CA LYS A 69 -0.38 3.00 -5.74
C LYS A 69 -0.19 1.55 -6.17
N ILE A 70 0.41 0.71 -5.33
CA ILE A 70 0.76 -0.67 -5.71
C ILE A 70 -0.48 -1.52 -5.98
N VAL A 71 -1.58 -1.30 -5.25
CA VAL A 71 -2.82 -2.05 -5.47
C VAL A 71 -3.49 -1.60 -6.77
N SER A 72 -3.48 -0.30 -7.06
CA SER A 72 -4.08 0.18 -8.30
C SER A 72 -3.27 -0.23 -9.52
N GLU A 73 -1.94 -0.22 -9.44
CA GLU A 73 -1.07 -0.79 -10.48
C GLU A 73 -1.31 -2.29 -10.67
N HIS A 74 -1.51 -3.05 -9.59
CA HIS A 74 -1.77 -4.48 -9.65
C HIS A 74 -3.12 -4.82 -10.33
N PHE A 75 -4.18 -4.07 -10.03
CA PHE A 75 -5.53 -4.32 -10.55
C PHE A 75 -5.91 -3.47 -11.77
N ASP A 76 -4.98 -2.66 -12.27
CA ASP A 76 -5.24 -1.67 -13.33
C ASP A 76 -6.41 -0.73 -12.99
N TYR A 77 -6.47 -0.29 -11.72
CA TYR A 77 -7.44 0.72 -11.31
C TYR A 77 -6.93 2.12 -11.68
N PRO A 78 -7.79 2.99 -12.25
CA PRO A 78 -7.42 4.36 -12.52
C PRO A 78 -7.15 5.11 -11.20
N LEU A 79 -5.92 5.58 -11.01
CA LEU A 79 -5.51 6.45 -9.91
C LEU A 79 -5.83 7.90 -10.24
N TYR A 80 -7.10 8.30 -10.17
CA TYR A 80 -7.61 9.64 -10.51
C TYR A 80 -7.27 10.12 -11.94
N GLU A 81 -8.30 10.46 -12.71
CA GLU A 81 -8.18 11.31 -13.92
C GLU A 81 -8.02 12.79 -13.53
#